data_AF-A0AAV9P399-F1
#
_entry.id   AF-A0AAV9P399-F1
#
_cell.length_a   1.000
_cell.length_b   1.000
_cell.length_c   1.000
_cell.angle_alpha   90.00
_cell.angle_beta   90.00
_cell.angle_gamma   90.00
#
_symmetry.space_group_name_H-M   'P 1'
#
loop_
_entity.id
_entity.type
_entity.pdbx_description
1 polymer ?
#
loop_
_entity_poly.entity_id
_entity_poly.type
_entity_poly.pdbx_seq_one_letter_code
_entity_poly.pdbx_strand_id
1 'polypeptide(L)'
;MAGRGSLAGLMPYSDANAVVLDMASEVLPIVSHTPVIAGVCGTDPFRDMRRFCRQLQDLGFAGVQNFPTVGLIDGTFRANLEETGMGFSLEVEMIRVASELGMLTTPYVFDPEQAKAMVKAGADVLVAHMGLTTSGAIGAQTGKGLEQCVEEIQAIRDAAVEVREDVIVLCHGGPIAKPEDARFVLERCEGVHGFFGASSMERLPVEEAITGITREFKGVGVKK
;
A
#
# COMPACT_ATOMS: atom_id res chain seq x y z
N MET A 1 11.52 -4.50 -4.36
CA MET A 1 12.31 -3.68 -5.31
C MET A 1 13.42 -4.49 -5.99
N ALA A 2 13.16 -5.15 -7.12
CA ALA A 2 14.22 -5.89 -7.83
C ALA A 2 14.04 -5.86 -9.37
N GLY A 3 13.45 -4.78 -9.90
CA GLY A 3 13.04 -4.72 -11.31
C GLY A 3 11.98 -5.78 -11.65
N ARG A 4 11.03 -6.00 -10.74
CA ARG A 4 9.88 -6.93 -10.90
C ARG A 4 8.58 -6.17 -10.70
N GLY A 5 7.49 -6.69 -11.25
CA GLY A 5 6.16 -6.10 -11.10
C GLY A 5 5.66 -6.17 -9.66
N SER A 6 4.85 -5.20 -9.23
CA SER A 6 4.44 -5.05 -7.82
C SER A 6 3.62 -6.25 -7.30
N LEU A 7 2.86 -6.93 -8.18
CA LEU A 7 2.11 -8.13 -7.82
C LEU A 7 3.00 -9.34 -7.49
N ALA A 8 4.31 -9.28 -7.75
CA ALA A 8 5.21 -10.35 -7.30
C ALA A 8 5.19 -10.52 -5.77
N GLY A 9 4.86 -9.46 -5.02
CA GLY A 9 4.69 -9.54 -3.56
C GLY A 9 3.49 -10.39 -3.12
N LEU A 10 2.52 -10.66 -4.00
CA LEU A 10 1.33 -11.47 -3.71
C LEU A 10 1.50 -12.94 -4.10
N MET A 11 2.60 -13.28 -4.78
CA MET A 11 2.84 -14.63 -5.30
C MET A 11 3.72 -15.43 -4.33
N PRO A 12 3.71 -16.78 -4.39
CA PRO A 12 4.43 -17.65 -3.46
C PRO A 12 5.94 -17.71 -3.77
N TYR A 13 6.58 -16.55 -3.88
CA TYR A 13 8.01 -16.42 -4.11
C TYR A 13 8.80 -16.32 -2.80
N SER A 14 8.16 -15.88 -1.72
CA SER A 14 8.76 -15.74 -0.39
C SER A 14 7.68 -15.55 0.68
N ASP A 15 8.04 -15.78 1.95
CA ASP A 15 7.25 -15.34 3.10
C ASP A 15 7.37 -13.81 3.25
N ALA A 16 6.29 -13.08 2.99
CA ALA A 16 6.25 -11.62 3.07
C ALA A 16 6.54 -11.08 4.48
N ASN A 17 6.07 -11.78 5.52
CA ASN A 17 6.26 -11.39 6.91
C ASN A 17 7.70 -11.67 7.38
N ALA A 18 8.41 -12.62 6.77
CA ALA A 18 9.86 -12.77 6.99
C ALA A 18 10.65 -11.67 6.27
N VAL A 19 10.29 -11.38 5.02
CA VAL A 19 10.95 -10.34 4.21
C VAL A 19 10.90 -8.97 4.88
N VAL A 20 9.77 -8.58 5.50
CA VAL A 20 9.69 -7.28 6.20
C VAL A 20 10.61 -7.23 7.43
N LEU A 21 10.86 -8.35 8.11
CA LEU A 21 11.82 -8.42 9.22
C LEU A 21 13.26 -8.24 8.73
N ASP A 22 13.61 -8.89 7.61
CA ASP A 22 14.94 -8.75 7.01
C ASP A 22 15.21 -7.30 6.59
N MET A 23 14.23 -6.68 5.92
CA MET A 23 14.29 -5.29 5.46
C MET A 23 14.36 -4.28 6.61
N ALA A 24 13.90 -4.63 7.81
CA ALA A 24 13.94 -3.73 8.97
C ALA A 24 15.38 -3.26 9.27
N SER A 25 16.36 -4.15 9.09
CA SER A 25 17.78 -3.84 9.33
C SER A 25 18.39 -2.87 8.30
N GLU A 26 17.80 -2.78 7.11
CA GLU A 26 18.24 -1.88 6.04
C GLU A 26 17.65 -0.48 6.18
N VAL A 27 16.42 -0.39 6.72
CA VAL A 27 15.63 0.85 6.76
C VAL A 27 15.67 1.51 8.13
N LEU A 28 15.34 0.81 9.21
CA LEU A 28 15.18 1.42 10.54
C LEU A 28 16.42 2.17 11.04
N PRO A 29 17.66 1.68 10.85
CA PRO A 29 18.85 2.38 11.35
C PRO A 29 19.16 3.71 10.65
N ILE A 30 18.67 3.91 9.42
CA ILE A 30 18.97 5.12 8.63
C ILE A 30 17.87 6.19 8.73
N VAL A 31 16.68 5.83 9.22
CA VAL A 31 15.55 6.75 9.37
C VAL A 31 15.52 7.31 10.80
N SER A 32 15.69 8.62 10.95
CA SER A 32 15.87 9.26 12.27
C SER A 32 14.64 10.01 12.81
N HIS A 33 13.75 10.49 11.94
CA HIS A 33 12.68 11.41 12.32
C HIS A 33 11.40 11.21 11.49
N THR A 34 11.23 10.04 10.89
CA THR A 34 10.06 9.70 10.07
C THR A 34 9.55 8.33 10.51
N PRO A 35 8.24 8.17 10.77
CA PRO A 35 7.68 6.88 11.16
C PRO A 35 7.85 5.86 10.02
N VAL A 36 8.36 4.68 10.35
CA VAL A 36 8.46 3.55 9.42
C VAL A 36 7.35 2.56 9.73
N ILE A 37 6.58 2.18 8.70
CA ILE A 37 5.41 1.31 8.79
C ILE A 37 5.75 -0.03 8.15
N ALA A 38 5.41 -1.13 8.81
CA ALA A 38 5.60 -2.48 8.28
C ALA A 38 4.41 -2.93 7.43
N GLY A 39 4.67 -3.47 6.23
CA GLY A 39 3.68 -4.26 5.49
C GLY A 39 3.53 -5.64 6.14
N VAL A 40 2.31 -6.00 6.54
CA VAL A 40 1.98 -7.27 7.18
C VAL A 40 1.01 -8.06 6.31
N CYS A 41 1.37 -9.31 6.01
CA CYS A 41 0.45 -10.29 5.44
C CYS A 41 -0.49 -10.80 6.53
N GLY A 42 -1.66 -10.18 6.67
CA GLY A 42 -2.64 -10.50 7.72
C GLY A 42 -3.29 -11.87 7.58
N THR A 43 -3.24 -12.47 6.40
CA THR A 43 -3.81 -13.80 6.10
C THR A 43 -2.81 -14.95 6.26
N ASP A 44 -1.59 -14.68 6.73
CA ASP A 44 -0.55 -15.71 6.93
C ASP A 44 -1.00 -16.75 7.98
N PRO A 45 -1.26 -18.01 7.56
CA PRO A 45 -1.83 -19.03 8.43
C PRO A 45 -0.83 -19.61 9.44
N PHE A 46 0.46 -19.24 9.34
CA PHE A 46 1.52 -19.78 10.19
C PHE A 46 1.96 -18.81 11.29
N ARG A 47 1.29 -17.67 11.44
CA ARG A 47 1.67 -16.63 12.40
C ARG A 47 0.55 -16.25 13.35
N ASP A 48 0.93 -16.05 14.61
CA ASP A 48 0.11 -15.33 15.58
C ASP A 48 0.29 -13.83 15.36
N MET A 49 -0.75 -13.17 14.82
CA MET A 49 -0.69 -11.74 14.47
C MET A 49 -0.38 -10.84 15.66
N ARG A 50 -0.86 -11.16 16.86
CA ARG A 50 -0.59 -10.33 18.05
C ARG A 50 0.87 -10.43 18.48
N ARG A 51 1.45 -11.63 18.47
CA ARG A 51 2.88 -11.81 18.72
C ARG A 51 3.72 -11.15 17.64
N PHE A 52 3.30 -11.24 16.38
CA PHE A 52 4.03 -10.64 15.27
C PHE A 52 4.00 -9.11 15.30
N CYS A 53 2.84 -8.47 15.54
CA CYS A 53 2.75 -7.02 15.70
C CYS A 53 3.61 -6.51 16.87
N ARG A 54 3.64 -7.23 18.01
CA ARG A 54 4.56 -6.89 19.11
C ARG A 54 6.03 -6.98 18.70
N GLN A 55 6.41 -8.01 17.95
CA GLN A 55 7.77 -8.13 17.44
C GLN A 55 8.15 -6.94 16.54
N LEU A 56 7.23 -6.49 15.67
CA LEU A 56 7.44 -5.32 14.82
C LEU A 56 7.59 -4.03 15.65
N GLN A 57 6.76 -3.86 16.69
CA GLN A 57 6.85 -2.75 17.63
C GLN A 57 8.20 -2.75 18.37
N ASP A 58 8.64 -3.91 18.87
CA ASP A 58 9.94 -4.07 19.57
C ASP A 58 11.14 -3.75 18.66
N LEU A 59 11.03 -4.03 17.35
CA LEU A 59 12.05 -3.67 16.36
C LEU A 59 12.12 -2.16 16.09
N GLY A 60 11.06 -1.40 16.42
CA GLY A 60 10.99 0.04 16.21
C GLY A 60 10.10 0.49 15.06
N PHE A 61 9.27 -0.39 14.48
CA PHE A 61 8.23 0.06 13.55
C PHE A 61 7.18 0.88 14.29
N ALA A 62 6.82 2.03 13.72
CA ALA A 62 5.81 2.92 14.28
C ALA A 62 4.37 2.41 14.03
N GLY A 63 4.20 1.56 13.02
CA GLY A 63 2.88 1.14 12.57
C GLY A 63 2.88 -0.04 11.61
N VAL A 64 1.68 -0.41 11.16
CA VAL A 64 1.45 -1.49 10.19
C VAL A 64 0.48 -1.09 9.07
N GLN A 65 0.60 -1.79 7.95
CA GLN A 65 -0.31 -1.77 6.81
C GLN A 65 -0.59 -3.22 6.35
N ASN A 66 -1.81 -3.53 5.91
CA ASN A 66 -2.16 -4.83 5.33
C ASN A 66 -1.58 -4.97 3.91
N PHE A 67 -0.32 -5.37 3.83
CA PHE A 67 0.31 -5.70 2.55
C PHE A 67 1.30 -6.85 2.72
N PRO A 68 1.23 -7.91 1.89
CA PRO A 68 0.31 -8.15 0.78
C PRO A 68 -1.16 -8.25 1.22
N THR A 69 -2.08 -7.87 0.32
CA THR A 69 -3.52 -7.87 0.59
C THR A 69 -4.30 -8.66 -0.46
N VAL A 70 -5.28 -9.44 -0.02
CA VAL A 70 -6.24 -10.13 -0.89
C VAL A 70 -7.22 -9.16 -1.55
N GLY A 71 -7.27 -7.90 -1.09
CA GLY A 71 -8.06 -6.83 -1.71
C GLY A 71 -7.67 -6.52 -3.16
N LEU A 72 -6.43 -6.87 -3.57
CA LEU A 72 -5.97 -6.80 -4.95
C LEU A 72 -6.31 -8.02 -5.81
N ILE A 73 -6.92 -9.06 -5.22
CA ILE A 73 -7.29 -10.30 -5.89
C ILE A 73 -8.81 -10.27 -6.12
N ASP A 74 -9.24 -10.65 -7.32
CA ASP A 74 -10.64 -10.66 -7.75
C ASP A 74 -11.10 -12.01 -8.35
N GLY A 75 -12.34 -12.04 -8.84
CA GLY A 75 -12.94 -13.18 -9.52
C GLY A 75 -13.10 -14.42 -8.65
N THR A 76 -13.18 -15.59 -9.30
CA THR A 76 -13.31 -16.89 -8.61
C THR A 76 -12.12 -17.18 -7.69
N PHE A 77 -10.93 -16.67 -8.01
CA PHE A 77 -9.77 -16.88 -7.16
C PHE A 77 -9.94 -16.17 -5.82
N ARG A 78 -10.40 -14.91 -5.81
CA ARG A 78 -10.74 -14.20 -4.57
C ARG A 78 -11.83 -14.91 -3.78
N ALA A 79 -12.90 -15.35 -4.44
CA ALA A 79 -13.98 -16.06 -3.77
C ALA A 79 -13.47 -17.31 -3.04
N ASN A 80 -12.63 -18.11 -3.71
CA ASN A 80 -12.02 -19.30 -3.11
C ASN A 80 -11.11 -18.96 -1.91
N LEU A 81 -10.35 -17.85 -1.95
CA LEU A 81 -9.53 -17.42 -0.82
C LEU A 81 -10.39 -17.06 0.39
N GLU A 82 -11.48 -16.31 0.19
CA GLU A 82 -12.44 -15.98 1.25
C GLU A 82 -13.07 -17.24 1.86
N GLU A 83 -13.53 -18.17 1.02
CA GLU A 83 -14.17 -19.43 1.44
C GLU A 83 -13.23 -20.40 2.16
N THR A 84 -11.92 -20.26 1.95
CA THR A 84 -10.90 -21.15 2.53
C THR A 84 -10.10 -20.52 3.67
N GLY A 85 -10.57 -19.39 4.22
CA GLY A 85 -9.99 -18.79 5.42
C GLY A 85 -8.78 -17.88 5.17
N MET A 86 -8.63 -17.34 3.96
CA MET A 86 -7.65 -16.30 3.61
C MET A 86 -8.37 -15.01 3.21
N GLY A 87 -9.43 -14.67 3.94
CA GLY A 87 -10.29 -13.53 3.62
C GLY A 87 -9.78 -12.19 4.13
N PHE A 88 -10.31 -11.11 3.56
CA PHE A 88 -9.97 -9.74 3.97
C PHE A 88 -10.32 -9.44 5.44
N SER A 89 -11.27 -10.18 6.02
CA SER A 89 -11.60 -10.08 7.44
C SER A 89 -10.42 -10.36 8.38
N LEU A 90 -9.46 -11.20 7.97
CA LEU A 90 -8.22 -11.44 8.73
C LEU A 90 -7.28 -10.24 8.66
N GLU A 91 -7.28 -9.49 7.56
CA GLU A 91 -6.53 -8.23 7.47
C GLU A 91 -7.13 -7.15 8.38
N VAL A 92 -8.46 -7.06 8.42
CA VAL A 92 -9.18 -6.19 9.37
C VAL A 92 -8.84 -6.58 10.82
N GLU A 93 -8.80 -7.88 11.14
CA GLU A 93 -8.42 -8.37 12.45
C GLU A 93 -6.98 -8.02 12.81
N MET A 94 -6.04 -8.16 11.87
CA MET A 94 -4.65 -7.77 12.06
C MET A 94 -4.53 -6.27 12.39
N ILE A 95 -5.27 -5.41 11.69
CA ILE A 95 -5.32 -3.98 11.99
C ILE A 95 -5.90 -3.71 13.38
N ARG A 96 -6.98 -4.41 13.77
CA ARG A 96 -7.54 -4.31 15.12
C ARG A 96 -6.51 -4.65 16.19
N VAL A 97 -5.78 -5.74 16.00
CA VAL A 97 -4.71 -6.16 16.90
C VAL A 97 -3.60 -5.11 17.01
N ALA A 98 -3.19 -4.50 15.89
CA ALA A 98 -2.17 -3.45 15.91
C ALA A 98 -2.67 -2.16 16.59
N SER A 99 -3.92 -1.76 16.36
CA SER A 99 -4.56 -0.62 17.01
C SER A 99 -4.65 -0.83 18.53
N GLU A 100 -5.06 -2.02 18.99
CA GLU A 100 -5.08 -2.38 20.42
C GLU A 100 -3.68 -2.38 21.07
N LEU A 101 -2.61 -2.55 20.29
CA LEU A 101 -1.22 -2.43 20.73
C LEU A 101 -0.68 -0.98 20.68
N GLY A 102 -1.51 -0.02 20.27
CA GLY A 102 -1.15 1.40 20.14
C GLY A 102 -0.20 1.68 18.98
N MET A 103 -0.15 0.81 17.98
CA MET A 103 0.62 1.04 16.75
C MET A 103 -0.18 1.93 15.80
N LEU A 104 0.51 2.76 15.02
CA LEU A 104 -0.12 3.47 13.90
C LEU A 104 -0.66 2.45 12.88
N THR A 105 -1.85 2.68 12.36
CA THR A 105 -2.50 1.77 11.41
C THR A 105 -2.89 2.50 10.13
N THR A 106 -2.38 2.04 9.00
CA THR A 106 -2.60 2.69 7.69
C THR A 106 -3.09 1.73 6.59
N PRO A 107 -4.18 0.98 6.80
CA PRO A 107 -4.61 -0.05 5.87
C PRO A 107 -5.04 0.45 4.48
N TYR A 108 -4.83 -0.40 3.49
CA TYR A 108 -5.50 -0.34 2.21
C TYR A 108 -6.94 -0.81 2.33
N VAL A 109 -7.83 -0.08 1.63
CA VAL A 109 -9.24 -0.42 1.44
C VAL A 109 -9.63 -0.22 -0.02
N PHE A 110 -10.57 -1.04 -0.51
CA PHE A 110 -10.93 -1.10 -1.92
C PHE A 110 -12.39 -0.74 -2.20
N ASP A 111 -13.21 -0.65 -1.16
CA ASP A 111 -14.63 -0.30 -1.25
C ASP A 111 -15.15 0.33 0.08
N PRO A 112 -16.35 0.94 0.07
CA PRO A 112 -16.96 1.55 1.25
C PRO A 112 -17.15 0.62 2.46
N GLU A 113 -17.42 -0.67 2.26
CA GLU A 113 -17.66 -1.61 3.35
C GLU A 113 -16.35 -1.96 4.06
N GLN A 114 -15.28 -2.17 3.30
CA GLN A 114 -13.93 -2.33 3.83
C GLN A 114 -13.45 -1.08 4.57
N ALA A 115 -13.79 0.11 4.07
CA ALA A 115 -13.52 1.38 4.77
C ALA A 115 -14.17 1.39 6.15
N LYS A 116 -15.48 1.11 6.23
CA LYS A 116 -16.21 1.02 7.50
C LYS A 116 -15.61 -0.03 8.44
N ALA A 117 -15.24 -1.19 7.91
CA ALA A 117 -14.64 -2.27 8.69
C ALA A 117 -13.28 -1.87 9.29
N MET A 118 -12.40 -1.25 8.50
CA MET A 118 -11.08 -0.80 8.97
C MET A 118 -11.19 0.34 9.99
N VAL A 119 -12.12 1.28 9.82
CA VAL A 119 -12.35 2.34 10.83
C VAL A 119 -12.85 1.74 12.14
N LYS A 120 -13.79 0.78 12.10
CA LYS A 120 -14.26 0.06 13.29
C LYS A 120 -13.15 -0.75 13.97
N ALA A 121 -12.18 -1.23 13.21
CA ALA A 121 -10.98 -1.89 13.72
C ALA A 121 -9.97 -0.91 14.36
N GLY A 122 -10.21 0.39 14.28
CA GLY A 122 -9.33 1.41 14.86
C GLY A 122 -8.22 1.88 13.92
N ALA A 123 -8.43 1.77 12.60
CA ALA A 123 -7.52 2.35 11.60
C ALA A 123 -7.36 3.86 11.80
N ASP A 124 -6.13 4.36 11.93
CA ASP A 124 -5.83 5.80 12.04
C ASP A 124 -5.93 6.50 10.68
N VAL A 125 -5.42 5.83 9.64
CA VAL A 125 -5.39 6.28 8.25
C VAL A 125 -6.01 5.20 7.36
N LEU A 126 -6.83 5.57 6.40
CA LEU A 126 -7.24 4.71 5.30
C LEU A 126 -6.53 5.10 4.02
N VAL A 127 -6.10 4.10 3.25
CA VAL A 127 -5.54 4.29 1.92
C VAL A 127 -6.49 3.69 0.89
N ALA A 128 -7.27 4.54 0.22
CA ALA A 128 -8.20 4.16 -0.84
C ALA A 128 -7.42 3.68 -2.07
N HIS A 129 -7.42 2.37 -2.32
CA HIS A 129 -6.56 1.72 -3.30
C HIS A 129 -7.28 1.45 -4.62
N MET A 130 -6.89 2.14 -5.70
CA MET A 130 -7.52 2.09 -7.02
C MET A 130 -6.99 0.97 -7.93
N GLY A 131 -6.44 -0.10 -7.35
CA GLY A 131 -5.76 -1.17 -8.09
C GLY A 131 -4.31 -0.85 -8.49
N LEU A 132 -3.71 -1.67 -9.35
CA LEU A 132 -2.28 -1.59 -9.68
C LEU A 132 -1.94 -0.30 -10.44
N THR A 133 -0.82 0.32 -10.11
CA THR A 133 -0.33 1.51 -10.83
C THR A 133 0.01 1.15 -12.29
N THR A 134 -0.59 1.86 -13.25
CA THR A 134 -0.50 1.56 -14.69
C THR A 134 0.70 2.19 -15.42
N SER A 135 1.64 2.81 -14.69
CA SER A 135 2.77 3.58 -15.26
C SER A 135 4.12 2.87 -15.18
N GLY A 136 5.06 3.28 -16.06
CA GLY A 136 6.43 2.73 -16.17
C GLY A 136 6.54 1.48 -17.05
N ALA A 137 7.74 0.91 -17.13
CA ALA A 137 8.04 -0.23 -18.01
C ALA A 137 7.38 -1.56 -17.58
N ILE A 138 6.95 -1.66 -16.32
CA ILE A 138 6.38 -2.86 -15.69
C ILE A 138 5.00 -2.56 -15.07
N GLY A 139 4.31 -1.51 -15.53
CA GLY A 139 2.95 -1.15 -15.08
C GLY A 139 1.87 -2.05 -15.69
N ALA A 140 0.69 -2.11 -15.05
CA ALA A 140 -0.47 -2.77 -15.65
C ALA A 140 -0.99 -1.99 -16.88
N GLN A 141 -1.47 -2.69 -17.90
CA GLN A 141 -2.07 -2.06 -19.10
C GLN A 141 -3.58 -1.82 -18.99
N THR A 142 -4.23 -2.47 -18.02
CA THR A 142 -5.66 -2.36 -17.74
C THR A 142 -5.85 -1.62 -16.42
N GLY A 143 -6.73 -0.61 -16.38
CA GLY A 143 -6.97 0.15 -15.17
C GLY A 143 -8.16 1.09 -15.27
N LYS A 144 -8.53 1.67 -14.12
CA LYS A 144 -9.60 2.66 -13.97
C LYS A 144 -9.20 3.98 -14.62
N GLY A 145 -10.20 4.76 -15.05
CA GLY A 145 -10.00 6.17 -15.39
C GLY A 145 -9.82 7.04 -14.15
N LEU A 146 -9.19 8.22 -14.28
CA LEU A 146 -9.03 9.16 -13.15
C LEU A 146 -10.38 9.63 -12.59
N GLU A 147 -11.35 9.93 -13.45
CA GLU A 147 -12.71 10.32 -13.03
C GLU A 147 -13.39 9.20 -12.21
N GLN A 148 -13.26 7.95 -12.65
CA GLN A 148 -13.77 6.80 -11.88
C GLN A 148 -13.09 6.69 -10.50
N CYS A 149 -11.79 6.98 -10.42
CA CYS A 149 -11.08 6.99 -9.14
C CYS A 149 -11.63 8.06 -8.20
N VAL A 150 -11.97 9.25 -8.71
CA VAL A 150 -12.58 10.32 -7.91
C VAL A 150 -13.88 9.85 -7.26
N GLU A 151 -14.78 9.24 -8.05
CA GLU A 151 -16.06 8.73 -7.55
C GLU A 151 -15.89 7.68 -6.46
N GLU A 152 -15.02 6.69 -6.70
CA GLU A 152 -14.80 5.59 -5.75
C GLU A 152 -14.06 6.04 -4.48
N ILE A 153 -13.07 6.92 -4.60
CA ILE A 153 -12.34 7.47 -3.45
C ILE A 153 -13.30 8.32 -2.60
N GLN A 154 -14.17 9.12 -3.22
CA GLN A 154 -15.18 9.89 -2.48
C GLN A 154 -16.12 8.96 -1.71
N ALA A 155 -16.61 7.89 -2.35
CA ALA A 155 -17.48 6.91 -1.69
C ALA A 155 -16.79 6.21 -0.51
N ILE A 156 -15.51 5.84 -0.65
CA ILE A 156 -14.70 5.27 0.44
C ILE A 156 -14.55 6.28 1.59
N ARG A 157 -14.22 7.54 1.26
CA ARG A 157 -14.06 8.61 2.25
C ARG A 157 -15.35 8.84 3.02
N ASP A 158 -16.48 8.96 2.33
CA ASP A 158 -17.77 9.28 2.94
C ASP A 158 -18.21 8.16 3.89
N ALA A 159 -18.04 6.91 3.46
CA ALA A 159 -18.29 5.74 4.31
C ALA A 159 -17.39 5.67 5.54
N ALA A 160 -16.13 6.12 5.44
CA ALA A 160 -15.20 6.13 6.56
C ALA A 160 -15.61 7.15 7.63
N VAL A 161 -15.95 8.38 7.21
CA VAL A 161 -16.30 9.46 8.15
C VAL A 161 -17.68 9.27 8.80
N GLU A 162 -18.58 8.49 8.18
CA GLU A 162 -19.82 8.02 8.82
C GLU A 162 -19.54 7.20 10.10
N VAL A 163 -18.40 6.52 10.18
CA VAL A 163 -18.01 5.72 11.36
C VAL A 163 -17.21 6.56 12.34
N ARG A 164 -16.25 7.36 11.84
CA ARG A 164 -15.39 8.21 12.66
C ARG A 164 -14.92 9.43 11.86
N GLU A 165 -15.33 10.62 12.27
CA GLU A 165 -15.15 11.86 11.50
C GLU A 165 -13.68 12.28 11.33
N ASP A 166 -12.80 11.93 12.27
CA ASP A 166 -11.38 12.34 12.29
C ASP A 166 -10.43 11.33 11.66
N VAL A 167 -10.94 10.35 10.89
CA VAL A 167 -10.08 9.42 10.13
C VAL A 167 -9.39 10.13 8.98
N ILE A 168 -8.08 9.90 8.82
CA ILE A 168 -7.32 10.42 7.68
C ILE A 168 -7.55 9.48 6.50
N VAL A 169 -7.90 10.04 5.34
CA VAL A 169 -8.07 9.28 4.09
C VAL A 169 -7.05 9.75 3.05
N LEU A 170 -6.29 8.82 2.49
CA LEU A 170 -5.32 9.03 1.41
C LEU A 170 -5.74 8.25 0.16
N CYS A 171 -5.34 8.72 -1.03
CA CYS A 171 -5.53 7.97 -2.27
C CYS A 171 -4.25 7.22 -2.71
N HIS A 172 -4.42 6.13 -3.45
CA HIS A 172 -3.31 5.33 -3.97
C HIS A 172 -3.69 4.52 -5.22
N GLY A 173 -2.72 4.28 -6.10
CA GLY A 173 -2.82 3.25 -7.13
C GLY A 173 -3.60 3.65 -8.39
N GLY A 174 -3.86 2.66 -9.25
CA GLY A 174 -4.53 2.84 -10.53
C GLY A 174 -3.80 3.87 -11.43
N PRO A 175 -4.51 4.84 -12.02
CA PRO A 175 -3.90 5.87 -12.84
C PRO A 175 -3.19 6.98 -12.03
N ILE A 176 -3.21 6.94 -10.68
CA ILE A 176 -2.63 7.98 -9.82
C ILE A 176 -1.12 7.72 -9.65
N ALA A 177 -0.32 8.12 -10.64
CA ALA A 177 1.11 7.77 -10.72
C ALA A 177 2.05 8.96 -10.57
N LYS A 178 1.57 10.19 -10.78
CA LYS A 178 2.38 11.42 -10.75
C LYS A 178 1.73 12.49 -9.85
N PRO A 179 2.48 13.54 -9.47
CA PRO A 179 1.93 14.65 -8.68
C PRO A 179 0.70 15.31 -9.31
N GLU A 180 0.63 15.38 -10.64
CA GLU A 180 -0.51 15.95 -11.37
C GLU A 180 -1.76 15.09 -11.22
N ASP A 181 -1.62 13.76 -11.21
CA ASP A 181 -2.73 12.83 -11.04
C ASP A 181 -3.26 12.89 -9.60
N ALA A 182 -2.35 12.93 -8.61
CA ALA A 182 -2.73 13.10 -7.21
C ALA A 182 -3.44 14.45 -6.99
N ARG A 183 -2.95 15.53 -7.62
CA ARG A 183 -3.61 16.84 -7.59
C ARG A 183 -5.00 16.77 -8.21
N PHE A 184 -5.14 16.12 -9.37
CA PHE A 184 -6.43 15.96 -10.04
C PHE A 184 -7.49 15.37 -9.11
N VAL A 185 -7.12 14.31 -8.36
CA VAL A 185 -8.00 13.66 -7.39
C VAL A 185 -8.27 14.56 -6.18
N LEU A 186 -7.23 15.15 -5.57
CA LEU A 186 -7.38 15.97 -4.37
C LEU A 186 -8.19 17.25 -4.60
N GLU A 187 -8.16 17.82 -5.80
CA GLU A 187 -9.01 18.96 -6.17
C GLU A 187 -10.49 18.60 -6.37
N ARG A 188 -10.81 17.31 -6.52
CA ARG A 188 -12.15 16.81 -6.87
C ARG A 188 -12.79 15.94 -5.79
N CYS A 189 -12.03 15.51 -4.79
CA CYS A 189 -12.55 14.81 -3.63
C CYS A 189 -12.58 15.74 -2.41
N GLU A 190 -13.69 15.75 -1.67
CA GLU A 190 -13.82 16.47 -0.42
C GLU A 190 -13.31 15.61 0.76
N GLY A 191 -12.47 16.18 1.61
CA GLY A 191 -11.99 15.51 2.83
C GLY A 191 -11.01 14.35 2.59
N VAL A 192 -10.38 14.28 1.42
CA VAL A 192 -9.20 13.43 1.17
C VAL A 192 -7.94 14.24 1.46
N HIS A 193 -7.04 13.67 2.25
CA HIS A 193 -5.97 14.41 2.93
C HIS A 193 -4.61 14.31 2.23
N GLY A 194 -4.47 13.41 1.26
CA GLY A 194 -3.20 13.25 0.55
C GLY A 194 -3.12 11.98 -0.27
N PHE A 195 -1.88 11.57 -0.55
CA PHE A 195 -1.54 10.46 -1.44
C PHE A 195 -0.50 9.55 -0.78
N PHE A 196 -0.67 8.23 -0.92
CA PHE A 196 0.30 7.24 -0.49
C PHE A 196 1.06 6.72 -1.72
N GLY A 197 2.38 6.96 -1.79
CA GLY A 197 3.20 6.59 -2.94
C GLY A 197 4.16 5.44 -2.65
N ALA A 198 4.25 4.48 -3.57
CA ALA A 198 5.28 3.43 -3.55
C ALA A 198 6.08 3.45 -4.86
N SER A 199 5.55 2.83 -5.92
CA SER A 199 6.20 2.82 -7.24
C SER A 199 6.47 4.23 -7.80
N SER A 200 5.59 5.18 -7.54
CA SER A 200 5.74 6.58 -7.95
C SER A 200 6.84 7.32 -7.19
N MET A 201 7.20 6.85 -5.99
CA MET A 201 8.18 7.51 -5.12
C MET A 201 9.60 6.99 -5.34
N GLU A 202 9.75 5.67 -5.53
CA GLU A 202 11.08 5.05 -5.64
C GLU A 202 11.37 4.52 -7.04
N ARG A 203 10.45 3.77 -7.65
CA ARG A 203 10.75 2.98 -8.87
C ARG A 203 10.87 3.88 -10.08
N LEU A 204 9.81 4.65 -10.36
CA LEU A 204 9.77 5.49 -11.57
C LEU A 204 10.89 6.54 -11.59
N PRO A 205 11.15 7.29 -10.49
CA PRO A 205 12.24 8.27 -10.49
C PRO A 205 13.63 7.63 -10.65
N VAL A 206 13.87 6.47 -10.02
CA VAL A 206 15.15 5.76 -10.12
C VAL A 206 15.37 5.19 -11.52
N GLU A 207 14.34 4.62 -12.14
CA GLU A 207 14.40 4.10 -13.52
C GLU A 207 14.80 5.20 -14.51
N GLU A 208 14.17 6.37 -14.40
CA GLU A 208 14.47 7.53 -15.26
C GLU A 208 15.89 8.04 -15.04
N ALA A 209 16.30 8.23 -13.78
CA ALA A 209 17.61 8.76 -13.42
C ALA A 209 18.76 7.85 -13.89
N ILE A 210 18.70 6.54 -13.59
CA ILE A 210 19.74 5.58 -13.98
C ILE A 210 19.83 5.46 -15.50
N THR A 211 18.68 5.42 -16.18
CA THR A 211 18.65 5.35 -17.64
C THR A 211 19.23 6.61 -18.26
N GLY A 212 18.88 7.79 -17.72
CA GLY A 212 19.38 9.08 -18.16
C GLY A 212 20.90 9.17 -18.09
N ILE A 213 21.48 8.95 -16.91
CA ILE A 213 22.93 9.05 -16.70
C ILE A 213 23.70 8.03 -17.56
N THR A 214 23.15 6.82 -17.74
CA THR A 214 23.76 5.80 -18.60
C THR A 214 23.83 6.27 -20.06
N ARG A 215 22.77 6.91 -20.57
CA ARG A 215 22.75 7.47 -21.94
C ARG A 215 23.77 8.59 -22.09
N GLU A 216 23.91 9.46 -21.09
CA GLU A 216 24.89 10.54 -21.10
C GLU A 216 26.32 10.02 -21.20
N PHE A 217 26.71 9.05 -20.36
CA PHE A 217 28.03 8.41 -20.44
C PHE A 217 28.27 7.72 -21.79
N LYS A 218 27.24 7.04 -22.33
CA LYS A 218 27.31 6.42 -23.66
C LYS A 218 27.48 7.43 -24.80
N GLY A 219 27.03 8.68 -24.59
CA GLY A 219 27.14 9.77 -25.54
C GLY A 219 28.50 10.49 -25.53
N VAL A 220 29.38 10.20 -24.57
CA VAL A 220 30.72 10.82 -24.50
C VAL A 220 31.54 10.36 -25.70
N GLY A 221 31.82 11.29 -26.62
CA GLY A 221 32.65 11.05 -27.79
C GLY A 221 34.10 10.73 -27.41
N VAL A 222 34.67 9.69 -28.02
CA VAL A 222 36.09 9.36 -27.88
C VAL A 222 36.86 10.08 -28.99
N LYS A 223 37.91 10.83 -28.65
CA LYS A 223 38.85 11.35 -29.65
C LYS A 223 39.53 10.16 -30.33
N LYS A 224 39.36 10.05 -31.64
CA LYS A 224 40.14 9.14 -32.48
C LYS A 224 41.54 9.69 -32.72
#